data_AF-A0A0X1RZD9-F1
#
_entry.id   AF-A0A0X1RZD9-F1
#
_cell.length_a   1.000
_cell.length_b   1.000
_cell.length_c   1.000
_cell.angle_alpha   90.00
_cell.angle_beta   90.00
_cell.angle_gamma   90.00
#
_symmetry.space_group_name_H-M   'P 1'
#
loop_
_entity.id
_entity.type
_entity.pdbx_description
1 polymer ?
#
loop_
_entity_poly.entity_id
_entity_poly.type
_entity_poly.pdbx_seq_one_letter_code
_entity_poly.pdbx_strand_id
1 'polypeptide(L)'
;MESMSFKHSVHRISWVPIIACIAAGLFMIALFFIVGFHVFFEKMPLFLIECGLAGLFIYFGLFLWYQRLKKQPIHYNDEWITVDGDGHRIYWNEIESVQFSNVGGMKTTTIVPKKQCYKILKQRMGRHNLQKVYAFYWFYLERPKQLHDQIIQQWYHAHNNNTNHQLK
;
A
#
# COMPACT_ATOMS: atom_id res chain seq x y z
N MET A 1 32.34 12.70 -8.04
CA MET A 1 30.94 12.77 -7.58
C MET A 1 30.12 12.02 -8.62
N GLU A 2 29.95 10.71 -8.46
CA GLU A 2 29.06 9.95 -9.33
C GLU A 2 27.64 10.43 -9.04
N SER A 3 26.98 11.02 -10.05
CA SER A 3 25.54 11.24 -9.97
C SER A 3 24.89 9.86 -9.94
N MET A 4 24.54 9.38 -8.76
CA MET A 4 23.64 8.25 -8.63
C MET A 4 22.33 8.67 -9.30
N SER A 5 22.14 8.24 -10.55
CA SER A 5 20.87 8.34 -11.23
C SER A 5 19.91 7.43 -10.48
N PHE A 6 19.16 7.99 -9.53
CA PHE A 6 18.20 7.25 -8.77
C PHE A 6 17.05 6.86 -9.70
N LYS A 7 17.09 5.58 -10.07
CA LYS A 7 16.12 4.93 -10.93
C LYS A 7 14.73 5.10 -10.34
N HIS A 8 13.82 5.69 -11.13
CA HIS A 8 12.39 5.69 -10.86
C HIS A 8 11.93 4.26 -10.56
N SER A 9 11.59 3.99 -9.30
CA SER A 9 11.00 2.71 -8.93
C SER A 9 9.51 2.90 -8.67
N VAL A 10 8.75 1.91 -9.11
CA VAL A 10 7.31 1.94 -9.23
C VAL A 10 6.78 0.76 -8.47
N HIS A 11 6.23 0.99 -7.28
CA HIS A 11 5.73 -0.09 -6.43
C HIS A 11 4.21 -0.14 -6.49
N ARG A 12 3.67 -1.30 -6.91
CA ARG A 12 2.25 -1.53 -7.17
C ARG A 12 1.64 -2.45 -6.11
N ILE A 13 0.30 -2.55 -6.09
CA ILE A 13 -0.44 -3.43 -5.16
C ILE A 13 -0.12 -4.90 -5.44
N SER A 14 0.41 -5.67 -4.50
CA SER A 14 0.81 -7.08 -4.73
C SER A 14 -0.27 -7.93 -5.41
N TRP A 15 0.15 -8.80 -6.34
CA TRP A 15 -0.72 -9.81 -6.97
C TRP A 15 -1.20 -10.88 -5.99
N VAL A 16 -0.44 -11.13 -4.92
CA VAL A 16 -0.70 -12.19 -3.95
C VAL A 16 -2.10 -12.07 -3.32
N PRO A 17 -2.49 -10.95 -2.68
CA PRO A 17 -3.83 -10.83 -2.10
C PRO A 17 -4.95 -10.86 -3.15
N ILE A 18 -4.71 -10.34 -4.36
CA ILE A 18 -5.68 -10.36 -5.47
C ILE A 18 -6.01 -11.80 -5.85
N ILE A 19 -4.97 -12.58 -6.18
CA ILE A 19 -5.11 -13.97 -6.62
C ILE A 19 -5.65 -14.83 -5.47
N ALA A 20 -5.15 -14.64 -4.24
CA ALA A 20 -5.62 -15.40 -3.08
C ALA A 20 -7.12 -15.20 -2.82
N CYS A 21 -7.64 -13.97 -2.89
CA CYS A 21 -9.07 -13.72 -2.70
C CYS A 21 -9.93 -14.31 -3.82
N ILE A 22 -9.52 -14.14 -5.09
CA ILE A 22 -10.26 -14.72 -6.23
C ILE A 22 -10.25 -16.24 -6.15
N ALA A 23 -9.08 -16.85 -5.91
CA ALA A 23 -8.93 -18.30 -5.80
C ALA A 23 -9.74 -18.86 -4.62
N ALA A 24 -9.73 -18.21 -3.46
CA ALA A 24 -10.53 -18.64 -2.31
C ALA A 24 -12.03 -18.62 -2.61
N GLY A 25 -12.53 -17.56 -3.25
CA GLY A 25 -13.95 -17.48 -3.62
C GLY A 25 -14.35 -18.52 -4.67
N LEU A 26 -13.52 -18.74 -5.70
CA LEU A 26 -13.76 -19.80 -6.69
C LEU A 26 -13.70 -21.21 -6.07
N PHE A 27 -12.76 -21.43 -5.15
CA PHE A 27 -12.61 -22.69 -4.43
C PHE A 27 -13.84 -22.99 -3.56
N MET A 28 -14.38 -22.00 -2.85
CA MET A 28 -15.63 -22.16 -2.09
C MET A 28 -16.79 -22.56 -3.00
N ILE A 29 -16.96 -21.89 -4.14
CA ILE A 29 -18.00 -22.25 -5.12
C ILE A 29 -17.82 -23.70 -5.60
N ALA A 30 -16.58 -24.10 -5.90
CA ALA A 30 -16.28 -25.45 -6.35
C ALA A 30 -16.60 -26.51 -5.28
N LEU A 31 -16.22 -26.27 -4.01
CA LEU A 31 -16.54 -27.15 -2.89
C LEU A 31 -18.05 -27.34 -2.76
N PHE A 32 -18.83 -26.27 -2.91
CA PHE A 32 -20.27 -26.36 -2.88
C PHE A 32 -20.81 -27.28 -3.99
N PHE A 33 -20.35 -27.15 -5.23
CA PHE A 33 -20.80 -28.02 -6.33
C PHE A 33 -20.44 -29.50 -6.11
N ILE A 34 -19.32 -29.77 -5.46
CA ILE A 34 -18.87 -31.14 -5.16
C ILE A 34 -19.71 -31.78 -4.05
N VAL A 35 -20.01 -31.03 -2.98
CA VAL A 35 -20.68 -31.57 -1.77
C VAL A 35 -22.20 -31.46 -1.86
N GLY A 36 -22.71 -30.42 -2.51
CA GLY A 36 -24.07 -29.93 -2.29
C GLY A 36 -25.08 -30.15 -3.40
N PHE A 37 -24.69 -30.66 -4.58
CA PHE A 37 -25.63 -30.74 -5.70
C PHE A 37 -26.83 -31.66 -5.41
N HIS A 38 -26.62 -32.75 -4.67
CA HIS A 38 -27.68 -33.70 -4.30
C HIS A 38 -28.64 -33.19 -3.21
N VAL A 39 -28.24 -32.22 -2.39
CA VAL A 39 -29.02 -31.72 -1.24
C VAL A 39 -29.48 -30.25 -1.46
N PHE A 40 -29.35 -29.78 -2.70
CA PHE A 40 -29.49 -28.38 -3.09
C PHE A 40 -30.82 -27.76 -2.65
N PHE A 41 -31.94 -28.48 -2.85
CA PHE A 41 -33.26 -27.96 -2.53
C PHE A 41 -33.54 -27.89 -1.02
N GLU A 42 -33.00 -28.81 -0.22
CA GLU A 42 -33.21 -28.84 1.23
C GLU A 42 -32.32 -27.84 1.99
N LYS A 43 -31.17 -27.47 1.41
CA LYS A 43 -30.17 -26.59 2.03
C LYS A 43 -30.06 -25.23 1.34
N MET A 44 -31.08 -24.83 0.59
CA MET A 44 -31.10 -23.57 -0.18
C MET A 44 -30.67 -22.33 0.63
N PRO A 45 -31.08 -22.13 1.89
CA PRO A 45 -30.62 -20.97 2.67
C PRO A 45 -29.11 -20.96 2.94
N LEU A 46 -28.52 -22.13 3.22
CA LEU A 46 -27.08 -22.27 3.45
C LEU A 46 -26.29 -22.01 2.15
N PHE A 47 -26.82 -22.48 1.02
CA PHE A 47 -26.25 -22.20 -0.29
C PHE A 47 -26.17 -20.69 -0.57
N LEU A 48 -27.24 -19.94 -0.30
CA LEU A 48 -27.24 -18.49 -0.51
C LEU A 48 -26.21 -17.76 0.36
N ILE A 49 -26.03 -18.19 1.61
CA ILE A 49 -25.01 -17.65 2.51
C ILE A 49 -23.61 -17.92 1.97
N GLU A 50 -23.35 -19.15 1.53
CA GLU A 50 -22.05 -19.55 0.99
C GLU A 50 -21.73 -18.82 -0.33
N CYS A 51 -22.70 -18.70 -1.24
CA CYS A 51 -22.57 -17.88 -2.44
C CYS A 51 -22.32 -16.41 -2.11
N GLY A 52 -23.00 -15.86 -1.10
CA GLY A 52 -22.75 -14.50 -0.62
C GLY A 52 -21.31 -14.32 -0.12
N LEU A 53 -20.82 -15.26 0.68
CA LEU A 53 -19.45 -15.24 1.21
C LEU A 53 -18.40 -15.41 0.10
N ALA A 54 -18.58 -16.37 -0.79
CA ALA A 54 -17.71 -16.56 -1.95
C ALA A 54 -17.70 -15.32 -2.88
N GLY A 55 -18.88 -14.75 -3.12
CA GLY A 55 -19.07 -13.51 -3.86
C GLY A 55 -18.32 -12.34 -3.23
N LEU A 56 -18.29 -12.24 -1.89
CA LEU A 56 -17.53 -11.22 -1.16
C LEU A 56 -16.02 -11.36 -1.41
N PHE A 57 -15.49 -12.59 -1.38
CA PHE A 57 -14.07 -12.84 -1.68
C PHE A 57 -13.70 -12.47 -3.12
N ILE A 58 -14.52 -12.88 -4.10
CA ILE A 58 -14.30 -12.54 -5.51
C ILE A 58 -14.40 -11.03 -5.71
N TYR A 59 -15.44 -10.39 -5.15
CA TYR A 59 -15.63 -8.95 -5.21
C TYR A 59 -14.42 -8.20 -4.65
N PHE A 60 -13.90 -8.62 -3.48
CA PHE A 60 -12.73 -7.99 -2.89
C PHE A 60 -11.47 -8.18 -3.75
N GLY A 61 -11.27 -9.36 -4.31
CA GLY A 61 -10.17 -9.62 -5.24
C GLY A 61 -10.25 -8.75 -6.51
N LEU A 62 -11.42 -8.63 -7.13
CA LEU A 62 -11.66 -7.76 -8.28
C LEU A 62 -11.51 -6.28 -7.92
N PHE A 63 -11.95 -5.87 -6.73
CA PHE A 63 -11.74 -4.51 -6.23
C PHE A 63 -10.24 -4.20 -6.10
N LEU A 64 -9.44 -5.10 -5.52
CA LEU A 64 -7.99 -4.93 -5.41
C LEU A 64 -7.32 -4.91 -6.79
N TRP A 65 -7.77 -5.74 -7.73
CA TRP A 65 -7.32 -5.70 -9.12
C TRP A 65 -7.59 -4.31 -9.72
N TYR A 66 -8.83 -3.83 -9.63
CA TYR A 66 -9.22 -2.53 -10.15
C TYR A 66 -8.37 -1.40 -9.54
N GLN A 67 -8.10 -1.46 -8.23
CA GLN A 67 -7.21 -0.51 -7.57
C GLN A 67 -5.77 -0.61 -8.09
N ARG A 68 -5.26 -1.81 -8.41
CA ARG A 68 -3.94 -1.99 -9.03
C ARG A 68 -3.86 -1.37 -10.43
N LEU A 69 -4.97 -1.33 -11.16
CA LEU A 69 -5.06 -0.69 -12.48
C LEU A 69 -5.19 0.84 -12.40
N LYS A 70 -5.96 1.36 -11.43
CA LYS A 70 -6.26 2.80 -11.33
C LYS A 70 -5.31 3.61 -10.46
N LYS A 71 -4.87 3.07 -9.32
CA LYS A 71 -4.07 3.86 -8.38
C LYS A 71 -2.68 4.10 -8.93
N GLN A 72 -2.21 5.32 -8.74
CA GLN A 72 -0.81 5.62 -9.05
C GLN A 72 0.06 4.77 -8.12
N PRO A 73 1.06 4.06 -8.66
CA PRO A 73 2.02 3.34 -7.85
C PRO A 73 2.74 4.29 -6.88
N ILE A 74 3.35 3.73 -5.84
CA ILE A 74 4.24 4.53 -4.99
C ILE A 74 5.45 4.90 -5.85
N HIS A 75 5.57 6.20 -6.11
CA HIS A 75 6.66 6.85 -6.80
C HIS A 75 7.51 7.63 -5.81
N TYR A 76 8.81 7.65 -6.06
CA TYR A 76 9.69 8.61 -5.43
C TYR A 76 10.76 9.06 -6.43
N ASN A 77 11.32 10.23 -6.18
CA ASN A 77 12.47 10.80 -6.88
C ASN A 77 13.45 11.38 -5.84
N ASP A 78 14.40 12.19 -6.29
CA ASP A 78 15.41 12.79 -5.42
C ASP A 78 14.87 13.89 -4.48
N GLU A 79 13.62 14.32 -4.66
CA GLU A 79 13.03 15.43 -3.93
C GLU A 79 11.84 15.02 -3.05
N TRP A 80 11.03 14.07 -3.51
CA TRP A 80 9.75 13.71 -2.91
C TRP A 80 9.38 12.24 -3.09
N ILE A 81 8.41 11.82 -2.29
CA ILE A 81 7.73 10.53 -2.35
C ILE A 81 6.21 10.71 -2.39
N THR A 82 5.51 9.92 -3.21
CA THR A 82 4.05 9.83 -3.14
C THR A 82 3.63 8.93 -1.97
N VAL A 83 2.71 9.42 -1.16
CA VAL A 83 2.29 8.74 0.07
C VAL A 83 0.92 8.07 -0.02
N ASP A 84 0.22 8.25 -1.13
CA ASP A 84 -1.05 7.58 -1.39
C ASP A 84 -1.32 7.35 -2.89
N GLY A 85 -2.41 6.63 -3.17
CA GLY A 85 -2.83 6.29 -4.54
C GLY A 85 -3.41 7.46 -5.34
N ASP A 86 -3.57 8.63 -4.73
CA ASP A 86 -4.04 9.86 -5.38
C ASP A 86 -2.88 10.71 -5.90
N GLY A 87 -1.63 10.28 -5.65
CA GLY A 87 -0.43 10.96 -6.12
C GLY A 87 0.00 12.13 -5.24
N HIS A 88 -0.47 12.21 -3.98
CA HIS A 88 -0.02 13.25 -3.06
C HIS A 88 1.44 13.05 -2.68
N ARG A 89 2.21 14.14 -2.76
CA ARG A 89 3.68 14.13 -2.58
C ARG A 89 4.10 14.76 -1.26
N ILE A 90 5.07 14.16 -0.61
CA ILE A 90 5.79 14.71 0.55
C ILE A 90 7.27 14.83 0.17
N TYR A 91 7.85 16.01 0.38
CA TYR A 91 9.27 16.22 0.12
C TYR A 91 10.12 15.57 1.22
N TRP A 92 11.31 15.08 0.89
CA TRP A 92 12.17 14.38 1.86
C TRP A 92 12.52 15.24 3.08
N ASN A 93 12.66 16.55 2.89
CA ASN A 93 12.93 17.51 3.96
C ASN A 93 11.70 17.77 4.87
N GLU A 94 10.49 17.42 4.43
CA GLU A 94 9.24 17.51 5.20
C GLU A 94 9.01 16.25 6.04
N ILE A 95 9.80 15.20 5.86
CA ILE A 95 9.69 13.94 6.62
C ILE A 95 10.52 14.03 7.89
N GLU A 96 9.88 13.74 9.03
CA GLU A 96 10.50 13.68 10.35
C GLU A 96 11.20 12.35 10.56
N SER A 97 10.54 11.24 10.22
CA SER A 97 11.14 9.91 10.30
C SER A 97 10.49 8.91 9.34
N VAL A 98 11.28 7.91 8.97
CA VAL A 98 10.82 6.70 8.29
C VAL A 98 11.04 5.53 9.25
N GLN A 99 9.96 4.83 9.61
CA GLN A 99 10.00 3.78 10.62
C GLN A 99 9.60 2.44 10.02
N PHE A 100 10.23 1.37 10.50
CA PHE A 100 9.79 0.00 10.26
C PHE A 100 9.05 -0.51 11.49
N SER A 101 7.90 -1.13 11.28
CA SER A 101 7.19 -1.85 12.34
C SER A 101 6.84 -3.26 11.88
N ASN A 102 6.87 -4.20 12.83
CA ASN A 102 6.42 -5.58 12.64
C ASN A 102 5.58 -5.98 13.85
N VAL A 103 4.28 -5.75 13.76
CA VAL A 103 3.33 -6.01 14.85
C VAL A 103 2.43 -7.16 14.43
N GLY A 104 2.42 -8.24 15.21
CA GLY A 104 1.59 -9.42 14.90
C GLY A 104 1.92 -10.08 13.55
N GLY A 105 3.17 -9.99 13.08
CA GLY A 105 3.58 -10.48 11.76
C GLY A 105 3.23 -9.54 10.60
N MET A 106 2.51 -8.44 10.86
CA MET A 106 2.20 -7.42 9.87
C MET A 106 3.33 -6.40 9.80
N LYS A 107 4.14 -6.52 8.75
CA LYS A 107 5.24 -5.59 8.45
C LYS A 107 4.71 -4.33 7.78
N THR A 108 5.18 -3.17 8.25
CA THR A 108 4.75 -1.86 7.77
C THR A 108 5.94 -0.91 7.69
N THR A 109 5.99 -0.12 6.63
CA THR A 109 6.88 1.05 6.52
C THR A 109 6.05 2.30 6.74
N THR A 110 6.51 3.17 7.63
CA THR A 110 5.73 4.30 8.10
C THR A 110 6.48 5.59 7.85
N ILE A 111 5.85 6.54 7.16
CA ILE A 111 6.38 7.88 6.93
C ILE A 111 5.65 8.86 7.86
N VAL A 112 6.43 9.53 8.71
CA VAL A 112 5.95 10.55 9.64
C VAL A 112 6.39 11.92 9.14
N PRO A 113 5.47 12.80 8.70
CA PRO A 113 5.82 14.15 8.33
C PRO A 113 6.11 15.03 9.56
N LYS A 114 6.94 16.06 9.40
CA LYS A 114 7.21 17.04 10.45
C LYS A 114 5.94 17.80 10.81
N LYS A 115 5.66 17.95 12.10
CA LYS A 115 4.50 18.71 12.61
C LYS A 115 4.42 20.14 12.04
N GLN A 116 5.57 20.79 11.84
CA GLN A 116 5.65 22.16 11.29
C GLN A 116 5.16 22.24 9.84
N CYS A 117 5.33 21.17 9.07
CA CYS A 117 4.93 21.11 7.65
C CYS A 117 3.45 20.78 7.47
N TYR A 118 2.70 20.44 8.53
CA TYR A 118 1.30 19.98 8.41
C TYR A 118 0.38 20.99 7.73
N LYS A 119 0.55 22.29 8.00
CA LYS A 119 -0.27 23.33 7.34
C LYS A 119 -0.03 23.37 5.83
N ILE A 120 1.25 23.30 5.42
CA ILE A 120 1.68 23.31 4.02
C ILE A 120 1.19 22.04 3.31
N LEU A 121 1.37 20.88 3.93
CA LEU A 121 0.90 19.60 3.42
C LEU A 121 -0.62 19.56 3.27
N LYS A 122 -1.36 20.09 4.26
CA LYS A 122 -2.82 20.18 4.22
C LYS A 122 -3.29 21.00 3.02
N GLN A 123 -2.67 22.16 2.79
CA GLN A 123 -2.99 23.02 1.64
C GLN A 123 -2.64 22.33 0.31
N ARG A 124 -1.47 21.69 0.20
CA ARG A 124 -1.01 21.01 -1.01
C ARG A 124 -1.87 19.80 -1.39
N MET A 125 -2.31 19.03 -0.40
CA MET A 125 -3.11 17.83 -0.62
C MET A 125 -4.61 18.12 -0.76
N GLY A 126 -5.06 19.35 -0.51
CA GLY A 126 -6.48 19.70 -0.58
C GLY A 126 -7.38 18.89 0.38
N ARG A 127 -6.80 18.24 1.39
CA ARG A 127 -7.54 17.39 2.33
C ARG A 127 -7.88 18.13 3.61
N HIS A 128 -9.11 18.00 4.08
CA HIS A 128 -9.52 18.58 5.35
C HIS A 128 -8.78 17.93 6.54
N ASN A 129 -8.51 16.62 6.44
CA ASN A 129 -7.83 15.83 7.46
C ASN A 129 -6.53 15.23 6.88
N LEU A 130 -5.39 15.80 7.27
CA LEU A 130 -4.08 15.25 6.96
C LEU A 130 -3.82 14.03 7.84
N GLN A 131 -3.33 12.94 7.24
CA GLN A 131 -2.87 11.81 8.03
C GLN A 131 -1.61 12.22 8.79
N LYS A 132 -1.59 11.98 10.10
CA LYS A 132 -0.38 12.18 10.92
C LYS A 132 0.75 11.23 10.52
N VAL A 133 0.37 10.12 9.89
CA VAL A 133 1.23 8.98 9.62
C VAL A 133 0.76 8.33 8.33
N TYR A 134 1.68 8.08 7.40
CA TYR A 134 1.42 7.36 6.16
C TYR A 134 2.03 5.96 6.26
N ALA A 135 1.18 4.94 6.30
CA ALA A 135 1.59 3.56 6.49
C ALA A 135 1.50 2.76 5.19
N PHE A 136 2.60 2.12 4.83
CA PHE A 136 2.75 1.19 3.73
C PHE A 136 2.81 -0.23 4.26
N TYR A 137 1.69 -0.93 4.20
CA TYR A 137 1.63 -2.32 4.63
C TYR A 137 2.29 -3.23 3.60
N TRP A 138 3.28 -4.02 4.04
CA TRP A 138 4.12 -4.80 3.14
C TRP A 138 3.34 -5.85 2.35
N PHE A 139 2.31 -6.44 2.95
CA PHE A 139 1.50 -7.46 2.30
C PHE A 139 0.71 -6.92 1.10
N TYR A 140 0.42 -5.62 1.06
CA TYR A 140 -0.24 -4.96 -0.06
C TYR A 140 0.72 -4.53 -1.15
N LEU A 141 2.04 -4.62 -0.97
CA LEU A 141 3.01 -4.05 -1.89
C LEU A 141 3.84 -5.09 -2.60
N GLU A 142 4.15 -4.81 -3.85
CA GLU A 142 5.12 -5.56 -4.63
C GLU A 142 6.53 -5.17 -4.17
N ARG A 143 7.37 -6.16 -3.81
CA ARG A 143 8.75 -5.96 -3.32
C ARG A 143 8.88 -4.94 -2.16
N PRO A 144 8.12 -5.11 -1.06
CA PRO A 144 8.03 -4.11 -0.01
C PRO A 144 9.35 -3.85 0.72
N LYS A 145 10.19 -4.88 0.87
CA LYS A 145 11.54 -4.75 1.45
C LYS A 145 12.41 -3.80 0.62
N GLN A 146 12.40 -3.98 -0.70
CA GLN A 146 13.15 -3.12 -1.61
C GLN A 146 12.66 -1.67 -1.53
N LEU A 147 11.34 -1.46 -1.53
CA LEU A 147 10.76 -0.13 -1.33
C LEU A 147 11.25 0.50 -0.02
N HIS A 148 11.17 -0.24 1.09
CA HIS A 148 11.58 0.26 2.39
C HIS A 148 13.05 0.67 2.44
N ASP A 149 13.94 -0.20 1.96
CA ASP A 149 15.38 0.05 1.94
C ASP A 149 15.70 1.30 1.09
N GLN A 150 15.01 1.46 -0.05
CA GLN A 150 15.16 2.62 -0.94
C GLN A 150 14.66 3.92 -0.30
N ILE A 151 13.50 3.91 0.36
CA ILE A 151 12.95 5.08 1.08
C ILE A 151 13.91 5.50 2.19
N ILE A 152 14.44 4.54 2.96
CA ILE A 152 15.38 4.81 4.04
C ILE A 152 16.65 5.47 3.48
N GLN A 153 17.24 4.90 2.43
CA GLN A 153 18.44 5.46 1.81
C GLN A 153 18.21 6.90 1.34
N GLN A 154 17.12 7.15 0.64
CA GLN A 154 16.79 8.49 0.15
C GLN A 154 16.57 9.50 1.27
N TRP A 155 15.81 9.11 2.29
CA TRP A 155 15.56 9.95 3.45
C TRP A 155 16.86 10.28 4.20
N TYR A 156 17.76 9.31 4.39
CA TYR A 156 19.07 9.55 5.00
C TYR A 156 19.95 10.49 4.17
N HIS A 157 20.00 10.31 2.85
CA HIS A 157 20.76 11.19 1.97
C HIS A 157 20.22 12.63 2.04
N ALA A 158 18.91 12.82 2.00
CA ALA A 158 18.29 14.13 2.10
C ALA A 158 18.52 14.80 3.47
N HIS A 159 18.51 14.03 4.56
CA HIS A 159 18.78 14.58 5.90
C HIS A 159 20.26 15.00 6.06
N ASN A 160 21.20 14.14 5.65
CA ASN A 160 22.62 14.43 5.79
C ASN A 160 23.06 15.64 4.94
N ASN A 161 22.55 15.76 3.71
CA ASN A 161 22.85 16.90 2.84
C ASN A 161 22.33 18.23 3.42
N ASN A 162 21.12 18.23 4.01
CA ASN A 162 20.58 19.42 4.66
C ASN A 162 21.37 19.82 5.91
N THR A 163 21.95 18.86 6.63
CA THR A 163 22.75 19.15 7.83
C THR A 163 24.09 19.78 7.47
N ASN A 164 24.73 19.31 6.39
CA ASN A 164 25.99 19.88 5.88
C ASN A 164 25.84 21.29 5.30
N HIS A 165 24.66 21.65 4.79
CA HIS A 165 24.37 23.02 4.32
C HIS A 165 24.10 24.02 5.45
N GLN A 166 23.77 23.57 6.66
CA GLN A 166 23.59 24.44 7.82
C GLN A 166 24.88 24.68 8.62
N LEU A 167 25.95 23.94 8.29
CA LEU A 167 27.27 24.01 8.95
C LEU A 167 28.33 24.75 8.10
N LYS A 168 27.94 25.32 6.96
CA LYS A 168 28.75 26.21 6.12
C LYS A 168 28.18 27.62 6.18
#